data_AF-F3ZW81-F1
#
_entry.id   AF-F3ZW81-F1
#
_cell.length_a   1.000
_cell.length_b   1.000
_cell.length_c   1.000
_cell.angle_alpha   90.00
_cell.angle_beta   90.00
_cell.angle_gamma   90.00
#
_symmetry.space_group_name_H-M   'P 1'
#
loop_
_entity.id
_entity.type
_entity.pdbx_description
1 polymer ?
#
loop_
_entity_poly.entity_id
_entity_poly.type
_entity_poly.pdbx_seq_one_letter_code
_entity_poly.pdbx_strand_id
1 'polypeptide(L)'
;MDNTYQWVPFYEALADKLIVYNNKRNELFDLMKKVASEQPLMKYLHFEREDWGGPLRHQIDPFSVIGVMNRGITDANRTVLAKILADAFELKLLAPTQFAGFLCLITGGHSLREWTSCGIYSF
;
A
#
# COMPACT_ATOMS: atom_id res chain seq x y z
N MET A 1 -15.15 7.81 -20.87
CA MET A 1 -13.95 7.01 -20.59
C MET A 1 -14.25 6.18 -19.37
N ASP A 2 -14.03 4.88 -19.48
CA ASP A 2 -14.29 3.95 -18.40
C ASP A 2 -13.36 4.27 -17.21
N ASN A 3 -13.93 4.74 -16.10
CA ASN A 3 -13.21 5.23 -14.92
C ASN A 3 -12.93 4.11 -13.91
N THR A 4 -12.94 2.87 -14.40
CA THR A 4 -12.88 1.63 -13.62
C THR A 4 -11.45 1.27 -13.18
N TYR A 5 -10.44 1.78 -13.90
CA TYR A 5 -9.02 1.51 -13.68
C TYR A 5 -8.23 2.73 -13.19
N GLN A 6 -8.84 3.59 -12.37
CA GLN A 6 -8.19 4.79 -11.80
C GLN A 6 -6.87 4.50 -11.06
N TRP A 7 -6.76 3.30 -10.48
CA TRP A 7 -5.58 2.88 -9.75
C TRP A 7 -4.34 2.75 -10.65
N VAL A 8 -4.50 2.51 -11.95
CA VAL A 8 -3.38 2.33 -12.89
C VAL A 8 -2.52 3.61 -13.00
N PRO A 9 -3.06 4.77 -13.43
CA PRO A 9 -2.26 5.99 -13.52
C PRO A 9 -1.77 6.48 -12.15
N PHE A 10 -2.50 6.17 -11.07
CA PHE A 10 -2.05 6.44 -9.71
C PHE A 10 -0.79 5.63 -9.36
N TYR A 11 -0.78 4.34 -9.69
CA TYR A 11 0.35 3.44 -9.46
C TYR A 11 1.57 3.86 -10.27
N GLU A 12 1.38 4.23 -11.53
CA GLU A 12 2.45 4.74 -12.40
C GLU A 12 3.10 5.99 -11.78
N ALA A 13 2.30 6.99 -11.39
CA ALA A 13 2.81 8.21 -10.78
C ALA A 13 3.50 7.96 -9.41
N LEU A 14 2.97 7.04 -8.61
CA LEU A 14 3.60 6.64 -7.36
C LEU A 14 4.94 5.93 -7.61
N ALA A 15 5.00 5.02 -8.58
CA ALA A 15 6.23 4.33 -8.95
C ALA A 15 7.30 5.30 -9.45
N ASP A 16 6.92 6.30 -10.26
CA ASP A 16 7.81 7.37 -10.72
C ASP A 16 8.40 8.19 -9.58
N LYS A 17 7.66 8.39 -8.48
CA LYS A 17 8.22 9.02 -7.26
C LYS A 17 9.14 8.08 -6.50
N LEU A 18 8.75 6.82 -6.38
CA LEU A 18 9.48 5.84 -5.60
C LEU A 18 10.84 5.46 -6.20
N ILE A 19 11.04 5.61 -7.52
CA ILE A 19 12.33 5.34 -8.17
C ILE A 19 13.46 6.21 -7.61
N VAL A 20 13.15 7.42 -7.13
CA VAL A 20 14.10 8.34 -6.47
C VAL A 20 14.71 7.70 -5.21
N TYR A 21 13.99 6.78 -4.57
CA TYR A 21 14.40 6.11 -3.34
C TYR A 21 15.17 4.80 -3.56
N ASN A 22 15.47 4.41 -4.81
CA ASN A 22 16.20 3.16 -5.11
C ASN A 22 17.50 3.00 -4.30
N ASN A 23 18.23 4.12 -4.12
CA ASN A 23 19.47 4.18 -3.34
C ASN A 23 19.33 4.90 -1.99
N LYS A 24 18.10 5.23 -1.57
CA LYS A 24 17.81 6.03 -0.36
C LYS A 24 16.88 5.28 0.59
N ARG A 25 17.17 4.00 0.81
CA ARG A 25 16.30 3.10 1.60
C ARG A 25 16.07 3.59 3.03
N ASN A 26 17.09 4.21 3.65
CA ASN A 26 16.95 4.78 4.99
C ASN A 26 15.96 5.96 5.01
N GLU A 27 16.04 6.87 4.02
CA GLU A 27 15.09 7.98 3.89
C GLU A 27 13.66 7.47 3.66
N LEU A 28 13.51 6.45 2.79
CA LEU A 28 12.21 5.81 2.55
C LEU A 28 11.66 5.14 3.81
N PHE A 29 12.53 4.48 4.57
CA PHE A 29 12.18 3.85 5.83
C PHE A 29 11.69 4.86 6.86
N ASP A 30 12.41 5.95 7.07
CA ASP A 30 12.03 6.97 8.06
C ASP A 30 10.72 7.65 7.66
N LEU A 31 10.53 7.94 6.36
CA LEU A 31 9.26 8.45 5.83
C LEU A 31 8.11 7.47 6.10
N MET A 32 8.27 6.20 5.74
CA MET A 32 7.22 5.19 5.90
C MET A 32 6.94 4.83 7.35
N LYS A 33 7.95 4.87 8.22
CA LYS A 33 7.79 4.70 9.67
C LYS A 33 6.93 5.83 10.24
N LYS A 34 7.19 7.08 9.84
CA LYS A 34 6.38 8.23 10.23
C LYS A 34 4.93 8.06 9.75
N VAL A 35 4.73 7.79 8.47
CA VAL A 35 3.38 7.58 7.88
C VAL A 35 2.64 6.45 8.59
N ALA A 36 3.30 5.32 8.85
CA ALA A 36 2.66 4.17 9.47
C ALA A 36 2.31 4.39 10.95
N SER A 37 3.06 5.22 11.68
CA SER A 37 2.79 5.51 13.10
C SER A 37 1.42 6.16 13.34
N GLU A 38 0.91 6.87 12.33
CA GLU A 38 -0.39 7.55 12.37
C GLU A 38 -1.52 6.71 11.73
N GLN A 39 -1.20 5.54 11.18
CA GLN A 39 -2.12 4.78 10.33
C GLN A 39 -2.30 3.33 10.80
N PRO A 40 -3.41 3.01 11.50
CA PRO A 40 -3.68 1.67 12.02
C PRO A 40 -3.64 0.56 10.95
N LEU A 41 -4.03 0.89 9.71
CA LEU A 41 -4.00 -0.03 8.57
C LEU A 41 -2.57 -0.47 8.18
N MET A 42 -1.54 0.28 8.57
CA MET A 42 -0.12 -0.01 8.28
C MET A 42 0.62 -0.68 9.46
N LYS A 43 -0.05 -0.96 10.58
CA LYS A 43 0.56 -1.59 11.78
C LYS A 43 1.23 -2.94 11.51
N TYR A 44 0.80 -3.63 10.45
CA TYR A 44 1.39 -4.90 10.00
C TYR A 44 2.83 -4.76 9.46
N LEU A 45 3.29 -3.54 9.17
CA LEU A 45 4.68 -3.30 8.77
C LEU A 45 5.65 -3.50 9.95
N HIS A 46 5.15 -3.53 11.19
CA HIS A 46 5.92 -3.92 12.37
C HIS A 46 7.23 -3.15 12.56
N PHE A 47 7.27 -1.86 12.21
CA PHE A 47 8.44 -0.98 12.39
C PHE A 47 8.99 -0.91 13.82
N GLU A 48 8.21 -1.36 14.82
CA GLU A 48 8.53 -1.33 16.25
C GLU A 48 8.95 -2.70 16.83
N ARG A 49 8.84 -3.80 16.07
CA ARG A 49 9.17 -5.15 16.58
C ARG A 49 10.64 -5.48 16.37
N GLU A 50 11.35 -5.76 17.46
CA GLU A 50 12.76 -6.18 17.46
C GLU A 50 12.94 -7.71 17.61
N ASP A 51 11.88 -8.42 18.02
CA ASP A 51 11.89 -9.81 18.51
C ASP A 51 11.70 -10.89 17.42
N TRP A 52 11.16 -10.54 16.25
CA TRP A 52 10.90 -11.45 15.13
C TRP A 52 12.07 -11.54 14.12
N GLY A 53 13.27 -11.90 14.60
CA GLY A 53 14.46 -12.05 13.74
C GLY A 53 15.20 -10.74 13.43
N GLY A 54 15.00 -9.72 14.26
CA GLY A 54 15.66 -8.42 14.22
C GLY A 54 14.76 -7.30 13.71
N PRO A 55 15.04 -6.03 14.07
CA PRO A 55 14.31 -4.90 13.50
C PRO A 55 14.39 -4.97 11.98
N LEU A 56 13.35 -4.53 11.26
CA LEU A 56 13.49 -4.09 9.88
C LEU A 56 14.57 -2.99 9.91
N ARG A 57 15.85 -3.36 9.80
CA ARG A 57 17.02 -2.50 9.97
C ARG A 57 17.06 -1.50 8.82
N HIS A 58 16.17 -0.52 8.86
CA HIS A 58 15.94 0.44 7.78
C HIS A 58 15.55 -0.21 6.44
N GLN A 59 14.94 -1.39 6.49
CA GLN A 59 14.58 -2.14 5.29
C GLN A 59 13.11 -1.93 4.96
N ILE A 60 12.86 -0.99 4.06
CA ILE A 60 11.66 -0.96 3.23
C ILE A 60 12.11 -0.65 1.82
N ASP A 61 11.51 -1.33 0.85
CA ASP A 61 11.78 -1.11 -0.56
C ASP A 61 10.56 -0.48 -1.25
N PRO A 62 10.73 0.15 -2.43
CA PRO A 62 9.64 0.71 -3.22
C PRO A 62 8.43 -0.20 -3.42
N PHE A 63 8.63 -1.50 -3.63
CA PHE A 63 7.51 -2.43 -3.83
C PHE A 63 6.72 -2.67 -2.55
N SER A 64 7.40 -2.70 -1.40
CA SER A 64 6.72 -2.78 -0.10
C SER A 64 5.79 -1.59 0.14
N VAL A 65 6.16 -0.38 -0.32
CA VAL A 65 5.31 0.82 -0.23
C VAL A 65 4.07 0.68 -1.11
N ILE A 66 4.24 0.23 -2.36
CA ILE A 66 3.11 -0.04 -3.27
C ILE A 66 2.20 -1.13 -2.68
N GLY A 67 2.79 -2.15 -2.04
CA GLY A 67 2.09 -3.27 -1.41
C GLY A 67 1.14 -2.88 -0.28
N VAL A 68 1.24 -1.67 0.27
CA VAL A 68 0.35 -1.16 1.33
C VAL A 68 -1.12 -1.16 0.89
N MET A 69 -1.39 -0.81 -0.37
CA MET A 69 -2.74 -0.81 -0.92
C MET A 69 -3.20 -2.20 -1.39
N ASN A 70 -2.27 -3.12 -1.65
CA ASN A 70 -2.56 -4.46 -2.17
C ASN A 70 -3.08 -5.44 -1.10
N ARG A 71 -3.33 -4.99 0.13
CA ARG A 71 -3.81 -5.87 1.21
C ARG A 71 -5.28 -6.28 1.02
N GLY A 72 -5.70 -7.33 1.72
CA GLY A 72 -7.11 -7.73 1.92
C GLY A 72 -7.93 -6.73 2.73
N ILE A 73 -8.10 -5.52 2.20
CA ILE A 73 -8.87 -4.42 2.81
C ILE A 73 -10.00 -3.98 1.85
N THR A 74 -10.90 -3.14 2.34
CA THR A 74 -11.98 -2.58 1.52
C THR A 74 -11.47 -1.50 0.58
N ASP A 75 -12.19 -1.23 -0.52
CA ASP A 75 -11.84 -0.16 -1.47
C ASP A 75 -11.88 1.24 -0.84
N ALA A 76 -12.76 1.46 0.14
CA ALA A 76 -12.77 2.68 0.93
C ALA A 76 -11.44 2.85 1.70
N ASN A 77 -10.94 1.77 2.32
CA ASN A 77 -9.65 1.79 3.00
C ASN A 77 -8.48 1.93 2.01
N ARG A 78 -8.56 1.33 0.81
CA ARG A 78 -7.56 1.55 -0.26
C ARG A 78 -7.52 3.01 -0.69
N THR A 79 -8.68 3.65 -0.85
CA THR A 79 -8.78 5.07 -1.19
C THR A 79 -8.12 5.94 -0.12
N VAL A 80 -8.37 5.65 1.16
CA VAL A 80 -7.73 6.35 2.29
C VAL A 80 -6.21 6.19 2.25
N LEU A 81 -5.71 4.97 2.08
CA LEU A 81 -4.28 4.70 1.97
C LEU A 81 -3.65 5.38 0.75
N ALA A 82 -4.33 5.36 -0.40
CA ALA A 82 -3.87 6.04 -1.60
C ALA A 82 -3.76 7.54 -1.39
N LYS A 83 -4.72 8.16 -0.69
CA LYS A 83 -4.63 9.59 -0.33
C LYS A 83 -3.43 9.88 0.58
N ILE A 84 -3.22 9.06 1.61
CA ILE A 84 -2.10 9.20 2.53
C ILE A 84 -0.76 9.09 1.77
N LEU A 85 -0.63 8.13 0.86
CA LEU A 85 0.56 7.97 0.04
C LEU A 85 0.72 9.13 -0.95
N ALA A 86 -0.38 9.61 -1.54
CA ALA A 86 -0.36 10.78 -2.42
C ALA A 86 0.19 12.02 -1.71
N ASP A 87 -0.27 12.27 -0.49
CA ASP A 87 0.18 13.37 0.34
C ASP A 87 1.66 13.18 0.74
N ALA A 88 2.06 11.96 1.14
CA ALA A 88 3.43 11.65 1.55
C ALA A 88 4.47 11.78 0.40
N PHE A 89 4.07 11.49 -0.83
CA PHE A 89 4.94 11.53 -2.03
C PHE A 89 4.65 12.73 -2.96
N GLU A 90 3.82 13.67 -2.50
CA GLU A 90 3.43 14.89 -3.23
C GLU A 90 2.91 14.59 -4.64
N LEU A 91 2.02 13.61 -4.76
CA LEU A 91 1.37 13.26 -6.02
C LEU A 91 0.29 14.30 -6.34
N LYS A 92 0.25 14.74 -7.60
CA LYS A 92 -0.77 15.69 -8.10
C LYS A 92 -2.05 15.02 -8.61
N LEU A 93 -2.19 13.71 -8.37
CA LEU A 93 -3.34 12.92 -8.82
C LEU A 93 -4.34 12.74 -7.68
N LEU A 94 -5.62 12.64 -8.05
CA LEU A 94 -6.66 12.25 -7.11
C LEU A 94 -6.48 10.78 -6.70
N ALA A 95 -6.78 10.47 -5.44
CA ALA A 95 -6.79 9.10 -4.97
C ALA A 95 -7.87 8.30 -5.73
N PRO A 96 -7.54 7.09 -6.23
CA PRO A 96 -8.51 6.22 -6.88
C PRO A 96 -9.61 5.82 -5.92
N THR A 97 -10.85 5.82 -6.41
CA THR A 97 -12.05 5.35 -5.69
C THR A 97 -12.60 4.06 -6.29
N GLN A 98 -12.04 3.60 -7.40
CA GLN A 98 -12.38 2.35 -8.09
C GLN A 98 -11.13 1.49 -8.27
N PHE A 99 -11.25 0.21 -7.91
CA PHE A 99 -10.14 -0.76 -7.87
C PHE A 99 -10.47 -2.05 -8.63
N ALA A 100 -11.23 -1.95 -9.73
CA ALA A 100 -11.55 -3.14 -10.51
C ALA A 100 -10.28 -3.80 -11.08
N GLY A 101 -10.21 -5.13 -11.01
CA GLY A 101 -9.05 -5.90 -11.46
C GLY A 101 -7.78 -5.70 -10.62
N PHE A 102 -7.87 -5.00 -9.49
CA PHE A 102 -6.74 -4.72 -8.62
C PHE A 102 -6.32 -5.97 -7.83
N LEU A 103 -5.02 -6.27 -7.81
CA LEU A 103 -4.50 -7.49 -7.19
C LEU A 103 -4.45 -7.36 -5.66
N CYS A 104 -5.13 -8.28 -4.98
CA CYS A 104 -5.13 -8.43 -3.53
C CYS A 104 -4.12 -9.51 -3.10
N LEU A 105 -3.09 -9.14 -2.33
CA LEU A 105 -2.22 -10.08 -1.63
C LEU A 105 -2.92 -10.59 -0.36
N ILE A 106 -3.16 -11.89 -0.33
CA ILE A 106 -3.77 -12.59 0.82
C ILE A 106 -2.64 -13.05 1.73
N THR A 107 -2.50 -12.42 2.90
CA THR A 107 -1.53 -12.85 3.92
C THR A 107 -2.22 -13.73 4.97
N GLY A 108 -2.31 -15.04 4.70
CA GLY A 108 -2.64 -16.08 5.71
C GLY A 108 -3.90 -16.92 5.45
N GLY A 109 -3.72 -18.25 5.44
CA GLY A 109 -4.66 -19.34 5.76
C GLY A 109 -6.17 -19.21 5.51
N HIS A 110 -6.63 -19.75 4.36
CA HIS A 110 -7.89 -20.47 4.17
C HIS A 110 -9.19 -19.88 4.77
N SER A 111 -9.78 -18.85 4.15
CA SER A 111 -11.24 -18.74 4.14
C SER A 111 -11.79 -18.08 2.86
N LEU A 112 -12.83 -18.68 2.25
CA LEU A 112 -13.56 -18.12 1.09
C LEU A 112 -14.15 -16.72 1.35
N ARG A 113 -14.24 -16.31 2.62
CA ARG A 113 -14.80 -15.03 3.07
C ARG A 113 -13.84 -13.85 2.84
N GLU A 114 -12.54 -14.10 2.74
CA GLU A 114 -11.54 -13.06 2.46
C GLU A 114 -11.49 -12.72 0.97
N TRP A 115 -11.85 -13.68 0.11
CA TRP A 115 -11.89 -13.53 -1.35
C TRP A 115 -13.02 -12.60 -1.81
N THR A 116 -14.17 -12.63 -1.14
CA THR A 116 -15.29 -11.72 -1.42
C THR A 116 -14.98 -10.27 -1.03
N SER A 117 -14.20 -10.05 0.04
CA SER A 117 -13.73 -8.71 0.43
C SER A 117 -12.72 -8.10 -0.57
N CYS A 118 -12.06 -8.92 -1.38
CA CYS A 118 -11.16 -8.47 -2.44
C CYS A 118 -11.84 -8.36 -3.82
N GLY A 119 -13.15 -8.64 -3.94
CA GLY A 119 -13.87 -8.56 -5.23
C GLY A 119 -13.42 -9.58 -6.29
N ILE A 120 -12.69 -10.62 -5.89
CA ILE A 120 -12.12 -11.64 -6.81
C ILE A 120 -13.18 -12.66 -7.25
N TYR A 121 -14.27 -12.80 -6.47
CA TYR A 121 -15.46 -13.58 -6.85
C TYR A 121 -16.73 -12.86 -6.37
N SER A 122 -17.64 -12.56 -7.30
CA SER A 122 -19.07 -12.36 -7.01
C SER A 122 -19.78 -13.68 -7.26
N PHE A 123 -20.42 -14.25 -6.22
CA PHE A 123 -21.49 -15.23 -6.39
C PHE A 123 -22.83 -14.52 -6.41
#